data_AF-A0A7C3K348-F1
#
_entry.id   AF-A0A7C3K348-F1
#
_cell.length_a   1.000
_cell.length_b   1.000
_cell.length_c   1.000
_cell.angle_alpha   90.00
_cell.angle_beta   90.00
_cell.angle_gamma   90.00
#
_symmetry.space_group_name_H-M   'P 1'
#
loop_
_entity.id
_entity.type
_entity.pdbx_description
1 polymer ?
#
loop_
_entity_poly.entity_id
_entity_poly.type
_entity_poly.pdbx_seq_one_letter_code
_entity_poly.pdbx_strand_id
1 'polypeptide(L)' 'MERRPKATGITYIEGEVTGSNGKRDTVRFLVDSGVTYTLLPWEVWQAIGLEGCQDIMGDPSV' A
#
# COMPACT_ATOMS: atom_id res chain seq x y z
N MET A 1 41.88 -7.49 8.18
CA MET A 1 40.63 -7.41 8.98
C MET A 1 39.48 -7.32 7.98
N GLU A 2 38.79 -8.43 7.75
CA GLU A 2 37.86 -8.60 6.63
C GLU A 2 36.45 -8.16 7.06
N ARG A 3 35.89 -7.16 6.37
CA ARG A 3 34.52 -6.69 6.62
C ARG A 3 33.56 -7.73 6.06
N ARG A 4 32.83 -8.43 6.93
CA ARG A 4 31.74 -9.30 6.48
C ARG A 4 30.66 -8.45 5.78
N PRO A 5 30.13 -8.87 4.62
CA PRO A 5 29.06 -8.14 3.97
C PRO A 5 27.85 -8.08 4.89
N LYS A 6 27.34 -6.87 5.14
CA LYS A 6 26.09 -6.68 5.86
C LYS A 6 24.97 -7.13 4.92
N ALA A 7 24.27 -8.19 5.28
CA ALA A 7 23.07 -8.62 4.55
C ALA A 7 21.97 -7.58 4.76
N THR A 8 21.42 -7.04 3.67
CA THR A 8 20.22 -6.21 3.72
C THR A 8 19.00 -7.12 3.65
N GLY A 9 18.22 -7.18 4.73
CA GLY A 9 16.93 -7.86 4.75
C GLY A 9 15.81 -6.88 4.42
N ILE A 10 14.86 -7.30 3.58
CA ILE A 10 13.60 -6.58 3.37
C ILE A 10 12.54 -7.30 4.21
N THR A 11 11.92 -6.57 5.13
CA THR A 11 10.82 -7.10 5.96
C THR A 11 9.49 -6.68 5.35
N TYR A 12 8.55 -7.62 5.29
CA TYR A 12 7.18 -7.36 4.92
C TYR A 12 6.23 -7.87 6.00
N ILE A 13 5.06 -7.25 6.10
CA ILE A 13 3.94 -7.75 6.90
C ILE A 13 2.80 -8.11 5.95
N GLU A 14 2.08 -9.17 6.27
CA GLU A 14 0.82 -9.52 5.61
C GLU A 14 -0.33 -8.95 6.44
N GLY A 15 -1.26 -8.27 5.78
CA GLY A 15 -2.43 -7.68 6.42
C GLY A 15 -3.68 -7.90 5.58
N GLU A 16 -4.81 -8.12 6.26
CA GLU A 16 -6.13 -8.14 5.65
C GLU A 16 -6.72 -6.73 5.66
N VAL A 17 -7.14 -6.24 4.51
CA VAL A 17 -7.85 -4.97 4.36
C VAL A 17 -9.32 -5.25 4.15
N THR A 18 -10.19 -4.52 4.86
CA THR A 18 -11.64 -4.62 4.73
C THR A 18 -12.21 -3.31 4.22
N GLY A 19 -12.97 -3.37 3.12
CA GLY A 19 -13.69 -2.23 2.57
C GLY A 19 -14.97 -1.91 3.36
N SER A 20 -15.51 -0.72 3.17
CA SER A 20 -16.77 -0.27 3.79
C SER A 20 -17.99 -1.13 3.41
N ASN A 21 -17.90 -1.87 2.29
CA ASN A 21 -18.91 -2.82 1.82
C ASN A 21 -18.74 -4.24 2.41
N GLY A 22 -17.79 -4.46 3.32
CA GLY A 22 -17.50 -5.76 3.93
C GLY A 22 -16.65 -6.71 3.09
N LYS A 23 -16.22 -6.32 1.88
CA LYS A 23 -15.27 -7.09 1.07
C LYS A 23 -13.87 -7.02 1.68
N ARG A 24 -13.10 -8.10 1.54
CA ARG A 24 -11.76 -8.21 2.10
C ARG A 24 -10.75 -8.65 1.06
N ASP A 25 -9.52 -8.21 1.24
CA ASP A 25 -8.38 -8.65 0.44
C ASP A 25 -7.09 -8.69 1.28
N THR A 26 -6.12 -9.48 0.84
CA THR A 26 -4.84 -9.66 1.54
C THR A 26 -3.74 -8.90 0.81
N VAL A 27 -3.06 -8.00 1.54
CA VAL A 27 -1.93 -7.22 1.02
C VAL A 27 -0.67 -7.49 1.81
N ARG A 28 0.45 -7.50 1.10
CA ARG A 28 1.78 -7.47 1.69
C ARG A 28 2.31 -6.05 1.68
N PHE A 29 2.60 -5.52 2.86
CA PHE A 29 3.18 -4.18 3.03
C PHE A 29 4.66 -4.29 3.31
N LEU A 30 5.45 -3.49 2.62
CA LEU A 30 6.86 -3.30 2.96
C LEU A 30 6.94 -2.45 4.24
N VAL A 31 7.71 -2.93 5.22
CA VAL A 31 7.90 -2.19 6.46
C VAL A 31 8.93 -1.09 6.21
N ASP A 32 8.45 0.12 6.00
CA ASP A 32 9.26 1.34 5.98
C ASP A 32 8.97 2.14 7.26
N SER A 33 10.02 2.47 8.03
CA SER A 33 9.89 3.17 9.32
C SER A 33 9.43 4.62 9.19
N GLY A 34 9.36 5.16 7.97
CA GLY A 34 9.08 6.57 7.70
C GLY A 34 7.67 6.91 7.19
N VAL A 35 6.78 5.93 6.99
CA VAL A 35 5.48 6.18 6.35
C VAL A 35 4.32 6.29 7.35
N THR A 36 3.64 7.44 7.34
CA THR A 36 2.40 7.69 8.11
C THR A 36 1.17 7.09 7.43
N TYR A 37 1.21 6.94 6.11
CA TYR A 37 0.11 6.42 5.30
C TYR A 37 0.56 5.23 4.47
N THR A 38 -0.31 4.23 4.41
CA THR A 38 -0.09 3.01 3.64
C THR A 38 -0.85 3.09 2.33
N LEU A 39 -0.15 2.93 1.20
CA LEU A 39 -0.76 2.88 -0.12
C LEU A 39 -1.13 1.43 -0.46
N LEU A 40 -2.34 1.24 -0.98
CA LEU A 40 -2.80 -0.04 -1.48
C LEU A 40 -2.65 -0.09 -3.01
N PRO A 41 -2.32 -1.26 -3.58
CA PRO A 41 -2.42 -1.47 -5.02
C PRO A 41 -3.83 -1.16 -5.55
N TRP A 42 -3.90 -0.68 -6.79
CA TRP A 42 -5.16 -0.31 -7.44
C TRP A 42 -6.15 -1.47 -7.49
N GLU A 43 -5.66 -2.68 -7.76
CA GLU A 43 -6.46 -3.90 -7.85
C GLU A 43 -7.14 -4.20 -6.51
N VAL A 44 -6.44 -3.94 -5.41
CA VAL A 44 -6.94 -4.14 -4.05
C VAL A 44 -8.00 -3.10 -3.71
N TRP A 45 -7.82 -1.84 -4.12
CA TRP A 45 -8.85 -0.80 -4.00
C TRP A 45 -10.16 -1.22 -4.68
N GLN A 46 -10.08 -1.72 -5.92
CA GLN A 46 -11.24 -2.20 -6.64
C GLN A 46 -11.86 -3.44 -5.96
N ALA A 47 -11.04 -4.36 -5.47
CA ALA A 47 -11.49 -5.58 -4.81
C ALA A 47 -12.29 -5.27 -3.53
N ILE A 48 -11.82 -4.32 -2.71
CA ILE A 48 -12.54 -3.87 -1.52
C ILE A 48 -13.63 -2.82 -1.82
N GLY A 49 -13.82 -2.49 -3.09
CA GLY A 49 -14.85 -1.57 -3.60
C GLY A 49 -14.69 -0.14 -3.11
N LEU A 50 -13.45 0.33 -2.97
CA LEU A 50 -13.16 1.76 -2.91
C LEU A 50 -13.25 2.34 -4.33
N GLU A 51 -13.98 3.44 -4.45
CA GLU A 51 -13.92 4.28 -5.64
C GLU A 51 -12.71 5.20 -5.47
N GLY A 52 -11.69 5.01 -6.31
CA GLY A 52 -10.55 5.92 -6.30
C GLY A 52 -11.02 7.34 -6.60
N CYS A 53 -10.49 8.34 -5.89
CA CYS A 53 -10.61 9.73 -6.32
C CYS A 53 -9.84 9.87 -7.65
N GLN A 54 -10.53 9.64 -8.75
CA GLN A 54 -10.04 9.89 -10.10
C GLN A 54 -10.19 11.38 -10.42
N ASP A 55 -9.75 12.29 -9.55
CA ASP A 55 -9.87 13.72 -9.84
C ASP A 55 -8.87 14.61 -9.08
N ILE A 56 -7.57 14.42 -9.35
CA ILE A 56 -6.56 15.47 -9.12
C ILE A 56 -5.81 15.88 -10.40
N MET A 57 -6.29 15.44 -11.56
CA MET A 57 -5.80 15.87 -12.88
C MET A 57 -7.00 15.94 -13.84
N GLY A 58 -7.94 16.84 -13.56
CA GLY A 58 -9.19 16.90 -14.31
C GLY A 58 -10.03 18.16 -14.21
N ASP A 59 -9.69 19.13 -13.34
CA ASP A 59 -10.45 20.39 -13.28
C ASP A 59 -9.79 21.48 -14.16
N PRO A 60 -10.36 21.84 -15.33
CA PRO A 60 -9.95 23.02 -16.10
C PRO A 60 -10.60 24.33 -15.60
N SER A 61 -11.25 24.35 -14.43
CA SER A 61 -12.02 25.50 -13.91
C SER A 61 -11.53 26.07 -12.57
N VAL A 62 -10.33 25.71 -12.10
CA VAL A 62 -9.61 26.45 -11.03
C VAL A 62 -8.37 27.16 -11.55
#